data_AF-A0A3D0M479-F1
#
_entry.id   AF-A0A3D0M479-F1
#
_cell.length_a   1.000
_cell.length_b   1.000
_cell.length_c   1.000
_cell.angle_alpha   90.00
_cell.angle_beta   90.00
_cell.angle_gamma   90.00
#
_symmetry.space_group_name_H-M   'P 1'
#
loop_
_entity.id
_entity.type
_entity.pdbx_description
1 polymer ?
#
loop_
_entity_poly.entity_id
_entity_poly.type
_entity_poly.pdbx_seq_one_letter_code
_entity_poly.pdbx_strand_id
1 'polypeptide(L)'
;MLQLFRYVGDDMTALLNELEKVCAYTGSGEITAETVDRLVTRNLEARIYDLSKALLAGRHEQAYRILGQLLEQNEQPVRILAALSSAYVDMYRVRTALQSGETALEPASHFEEYRRREFRLTNAEKNIHHLSTQMLRISLDVLLQADLNLKSSRTDSELILEQTLARLMLIANGEEKSA
;
A
#
# COMPACT_ATOMS: atom_id res chain seq x y z
N MET A 1 -13.35 13.00 10.70
CA MET A 1 -13.90 11.62 10.66
C MET A 1 -13.38 10.81 9.46
N LEU A 2 -13.49 11.28 8.20
CA LEU A 2 -12.98 10.59 7.00
C LEU A 2 -11.48 10.24 7.04
N GLN A 3 -10.64 11.07 7.65
CA GLN A 3 -9.21 10.78 7.84
C GLN A 3 -8.94 9.64 8.83
N LEU A 4 -9.74 9.53 9.90
CA LEU A 4 -9.59 8.48 10.91
C LEU A 4 -9.80 7.10 10.28
N PHE A 5 -10.87 6.98 9.48
CA PHE A 5 -11.18 5.77 8.71
C PHE A 5 -10.05 5.40 7.74
N ARG A 6 -9.45 6.39 7.06
CA ARG A 6 -8.30 6.17 6.18
C ARG A 6 -7.06 5.66 6.91
N TYR A 7 -6.86 6.03 8.17
CA TYR A 7 -5.66 5.66 8.92
C TYR A 7 -5.79 4.32 9.61
N VAL A 8 -6.97 4.01 10.13
CA VAL A 8 -7.18 2.78 10.90
C VAL A 8 -7.59 1.61 9.99
N GLY A 9 -8.26 1.91 8.88
CA GLY A 9 -8.86 0.90 8.01
C GLY A 9 -10.17 0.37 8.58
N ASP A 10 -10.54 -0.86 8.20
CA ASP A 10 -11.86 -1.45 8.48
C ASP A 10 -11.92 -2.23 9.82
N ASP A 11 -10.84 -2.17 10.63
CA ASP A 11 -10.81 -2.74 11.97
C ASP A 11 -11.54 -1.80 12.95
N MET A 12 -12.80 -2.13 13.24
CA MET A 12 -13.67 -1.35 14.12
C MET A 12 -13.16 -1.29 15.58
N THR A 13 -12.40 -2.28 16.03
CA THR A 13 -11.83 -2.27 17.38
C THR A 13 -10.64 -1.32 17.44
N ALA A 14 -9.77 -1.36 16.43
CA ALA A 14 -8.71 -0.37 16.29
C ALA A 14 -9.29 1.04 16.12
N LEU A 15 -10.37 1.19 15.34
CA LEU A 15 -11.01 2.50 15.11
C LEU A 15 -11.55 3.08 16.41
N LEU A 16 -12.21 2.24 17.22
CA LEU A 16 -12.73 2.65 18.53
C LEU A 16 -11.60 3.06 19.47
N ASN A 17 -10.52 2.29 19.55
CA ASN A 17 -9.36 2.60 20.39
C ASN A 17 -8.68 3.92 19.99
N GLU A 18 -8.52 4.15 18.69
CA GLU A 18 -7.92 5.39 18.19
C GLU A 18 -8.86 6.59 18.36
N LEU A 19 -10.18 6.38 18.26
CA LEU A 19 -11.19 7.41 18.54
C LEU A 19 -11.22 7.77 20.03
N GLU A 20 -11.12 6.79 20.93
CA GLU A 20 -11.00 7.02 22.38
C GLU A 20 -9.75 7.84 22.72
N LYS A 21 -8.59 7.54 22.11
CA LYS A 21 -7.36 8.34 22.30
C LYS A 21 -7.53 9.78 21.82
N VAL A 22 -8.09 9.96 20.63
CA VAL A 22 -8.29 11.30 20.05
C VAL A 22 -9.27 12.12 20.88
N CYS A 23 -10.36 11.50 21.36
CA CYS A 23 -11.31 12.14 22.27
C CYS A 23 -10.68 12.50 23.61
N ALA A 24 -9.93 11.57 24.23
CA ALA A 24 -9.25 11.82 25.50
C ALA A 24 -8.21 12.95 25.41
N TYR A 25 -7.49 13.04 24.30
CA TYR A 25 -6.53 14.11 24.06
C TYR A 25 -7.19 15.46 23.78
N THR A 26 -8.26 15.48 22.98
CA THR A 26 -8.95 16.72 22.59
C THR A 26 -9.73 17.30 23.78
N GLY A 27 -10.23 16.44 24.69
CA GLY A 27 -10.95 16.83 25.90
C GLY A 27 -12.34 17.38 25.59
N SER A 28 -12.42 18.62 25.12
CA SER A 28 -13.64 19.26 24.63
C SER A 28 -13.33 20.14 23.42
N GLY A 29 -14.09 20.00 22.34
CA GLY A 29 -13.87 20.74 21.09
C GLY A 29 -13.93 19.87 19.83
N GLU A 30 -13.62 20.47 18.68
CA GLU A 30 -13.64 19.79 17.39
C GLU A 30 -12.35 19.00 17.15
N ILE A 31 -12.49 17.74 16.72
CA ILE A 31 -11.36 16.90 16.33
C ILE A 31 -10.85 17.37 14.96
N THR A 32 -9.68 18.02 14.94
CA THR A 32 -9.05 18.52 13.70
C THR A 32 -8.25 17.44 12.97
N ALA A 33 -8.06 17.63 11.67
CA ALA A 33 -7.20 16.79 10.82
C ALA A 33 -5.78 16.61 11.40
N GLU A 34 -5.21 17.71 11.90
CA GLU A 34 -3.89 17.73 12.53
C GLU A 34 -3.84 16.89 13.82
N THR A 35 -4.91 16.91 14.61
CA THR A 35 -5.02 16.11 15.84
C THR A 35 -5.09 14.61 15.52
N VAL A 36 -5.80 14.25 14.46
CA VAL A 36 -5.86 12.86 13.97
C VAL A 36 -4.49 12.41 13.45
N ASP A 37 -3.79 13.23 12.67
CA ASP A 37 -2.44 12.94 12.16
C ASP A 37 -1.42 12.73 13.28
N ARG A 38 -1.57 13.45 14.39
CA ARG A 38 -0.66 13.37 15.54
C ARG A 38 -0.90 12.15 16.42
N LEU A 39 -2.15 11.70 16.56
CA LEU A 39 -2.53 10.72 17.58
C LEU A 39 -2.83 9.34 17.02
N VAL A 40 -3.29 9.26 15.78
CA VAL A 40 -3.74 7.99 15.20
C VAL A 40 -2.58 7.30 14.51
N THR A 41 -2.19 6.14 15.04
CA THR A 41 -1.21 5.30 14.37
C THR A 41 -1.84 4.74 13.11
N ARG A 42 -1.29 5.11 11.95
CA ARG A 42 -1.77 4.56 10.68
C ARG A 42 -1.47 3.07 10.61
N ASN A 43 -2.51 2.28 10.36
CA ASN A 43 -2.38 0.86 10.05
C ASN A 43 -1.49 0.68 8.82
N LEU A 44 -0.70 -0.40 8.82
CA LEU A 44 0.24 -0.78 7.78
C LEU A 44 -0.38 -0.68 6.37
N GLU A 45 -1.62 -1.15 6.18
CA GLU A 45 -2.32 -1.08 4.88
C GLU A 45 -2.41 0.35 4.33
N ALA A 46 -2.74 1.33 5.18
CA ALA A 46 -2.85 2.74 4.79
C ALA A 46 -1.49 3.35 4.43
N ARG A 47 -0.43 2.99 5.18
CA ARG A 47 0.93 3.44 4.91
C ARG A 47 1.48 2.83 3.62
N ILE A 48 1.14 1.57 3.35
CA ILE A 48 1.51 0.86 2.13
C ILE A 48 0.76 1.40 0.92
N TYR A 49 -0.49 1.82 1.09
CA TYR A 49 -1.21 2.55 0.03
C TYR A 49 -0.51 3.87 -0.33
N ASP A 50 -0.07 4.65 0.68
CA ASP A 50 0.69 5.87 0.40
C ASP A 50 2.06 5.59 -0.22
N LEU A 51 2.73 4.50 0.20
CA LEU A 51 3.99 4.06 -0.40
C LEU A 51 3.81 3.68 -1.87
N SER A 52 2.83 2.84 -2.20
CA SER A 52 2.56 2.43 -3.58
C SER A 52 2.20 3.64 -4.44
N LYS A 53 1.38 4.55 -3.94
CA LYS A 53 1.08 5.82 -4.62
C LYS A 53 2.31 6.70 -4.85
N ALA A 54 3.27 6.72 -3.94
CA ALA A 54 4.53 7.46 -4.12
C ALA A 54 5.42 6.80 -5.18
N LEU A 55 5.54 5.47 -5.15
CA LEU A 55 6.30 4.69 -6.14
C LEU A 55 5.79 4.93 -7.56
N LEU A 56 4.49 4.78 -7.77
CA LEU A 56 3.87 4.90 -9.09
C LEU A 56 3.91 6.32 -9.66
N ALA A 57 4.01 7.31 -8.79
CA ALA A 57 4.12 8.71 -9.18
C ALA A 57 5.57 9.20 -9.32
N GLY A 58 6.57 8.30 -9.24
CA GLY A 58 7.98 8.67 -9.31
C GLY A 58 8.46 9.57 -8.17
N ARG A 59 7.74 9.62 -7.04
CA ARG A 59 8.11 10.45 -5.87
C ARG A 59 9.07 9.70 -4.97
N HIS A 60 10.30 9.51 -5.46
CA HIS A 60 11.30 8.65 -4.85
C HIS A 60 11.60 9.02 -3.39
N GLU A 61 11.87 10.31 -3.11
CA GLU A 61 12.16 10.79 -1.76
C GLU A 61 11.02 10.48 -0.78
N GLN A 62 9.76 10.63 -1.22
CA GLN A 62 8.59 10.31 -0.40
C GLN A 62 8.49 8.80 -0.14
N ALA A 63 8.73 7.97 -1.16
CA ALA A 63 8.65 6.51 -1.03
C ALA A 63 9.69 5.97 -0.02
N TYR A 64 10.96 6.38 -0.15
CA TYR A 64 12.01 5.97 0.78
C TYR A 64 11.78 6.50 2.20
N ARG A 65 11.25 7.72 2.34
CA ARG A 65 10.87 8.24 3.66
C ARG A 65 9.78 7.40 4.32
N ILE A 66 8.76 6.97 3.57
CA ILE A 66 7.69 6.11 4.10
C ILE A 66 8.26 4.73 4.50
N LEU A 67 9.15 4.15 3.69
CA LEU A 67 9.83 2.90 4.01
C LEU A 67 10.66 3.02 5.30
N GLY A 68 11.52 4.04 5.40
CA GLY A 68 12.33 4.29 6.60
C GLY A 68 11.46 4.41 7.86
N GLN A 69 10.38 5.19 7.79
CA GLN A 69 9.42 5.30 8.91
C GLN A 69 8.69 3.98 9.23
N LEU A 70 8.53 3.05 8.29
CA LEU A 70 7.95 1.72 8.59
C LEU A 70 8.96 0.89 9.38
N LEU A 71 10.21 0.90 8.94
CA LEU A 71 11.31 0.17 9.58
C LEU A 71 11.65 0.73 10.97
N GLU A 72 11.68 2.05 11.13
CA GLU A 72 11.84 2.74 12.42
C GLU A 72 10.74 2.38 13.43
N GLN A 73 9.53 2.08 12.93
CA GLN A 73 8.40 1.61 13.75
C GLN A 73 8.45 0.09 14.00
N ASN A 74 9.56 -0.58 13.68
CA ASN A 74 9.78 -2.01 13.83
C ASN A 74 8.77 -2.87 13.03
N GLU A 75 8.22 -2.35 11.92
CA GLU A 75 7.46 -3.19 11.01
C GLU A 75 8.39 -4.21 10.35
N GLN A 76 8.00 -5.49 10.40
CA GLN A 76 8.82 -6.55 9.86
C GLN A 76 8.92 -6.42 8.32
N PRO A 77 10.11 -6.50 7.72
CA PRO A 77 10.28 -6.37 6.27
C PRO A 77 9.38 -7.28 5.44
N VAL A 78 9.15 -8.51 5.91
CA VAL A 78 8.23 -9.47 5.29
C VAL A 78 6.79 -8.97 5.28
N ARG A 79 6.33 -8.30 6.35
CA ARG A 79 4.97 -7.73 6.41
C ARG A 79 4.82 -6.53 5.47
N ILE A 80 5.85 -5.68 5.40
CA ILE A 80 5.90 -4.55 4.46
C ILE A 80 5.79 -5.07 3.03
N LEU A 81 6.63 -6.06 2.66
CA LEU A 81 6.62 -6.64 1.34
C LEU A 81 5.29 -7.33 1.02
N ALA A 82 4.74 -8.12 1.95
CA ALA A 82 3.47 -8.81 1.74
C ALA A 82 2.32 -7.83 1.49
N ALA A 83 2.24 -6.75 2.26
CA ALA A 83 1.23 -5.72 2.07
C ALA A 83 1.42 -4.97 0.75
N LEU A 84 2.67 -4.63 0.39
CA LEU A 84 2.99 -3.99 -0.88
C LEU A 84 2.60 -4.89 -2.06
N SER A 85 2.95 -6.17 -2.01
CA SER A 85 2.56 -7.18 -2.99
C SER A 85 1.05 -7.27 -3.14
N SER A 86 0.31 -7.22 -2.04
CA SER A 86 -1.15 -7.23 -2.06
C SER A 86 -1.73 -6.01 -2.79
N ALA A 87 -1.14 -4.81 -2.59
CA ALA A 87 -1.54 -3.62 -3.33
C ALA A 87 -1.28 -3.73 -4.84
N TYR A 88 -0.16 -4.35 -5.25
CA TYR A 88 0.13 -4.61 -6.67
C TYR A 88 -0.79 -5.67 -7.29
N VAL A 89 -1.20 -6.69 -6.53
CA VAL A 89 -2.21 -7.66 -6.96
C VAL A 89 -3.56 -6.98 -7.17
N ASP A 90 -3.98 -6.10 -6.26
CA ASP A 90 -5.21 -5.31 -6.42
C ASP A 90 -5.15 -4.48 -7.71
N MET A 91 -4.04 -3.79 -7.95
CA MET A 91 -3.82 -3.02 -9.18
C MET A 91 -3.85 -3.89 -10.44
N TYR A 92 -3.24 -5.06 -10.41
CA TYR A 92 -3.27 -6.01 -11.53
C TYR A 92 -4.71 -6.45 -11.84
N ARG A 93 -5.46 -6.87 -10.81
CA ARG A 93 -6.86 -7.32 -10.97
C ARG A 93 -7.74 -6.22 -11.52
N VAL A 94 -7.66 -5.00 -10.97
CA VAL A 94 -8.40 -3.84 -11.49
C VAL A 94 -8.01 -3.54 -12.93
N ARG A 95 -6.71 -3.55 -13.26
CA ARG A 95 -6.24 -3.28 -14.62
C ARG A 95 -6.77 -4.31 -15.63
N THR A 96 -6.81 -5.58 -15.26
CA THR A 96 -7.35 -6.65 -16.10
C THR A 96 -8.86 -6.57 -16.27
N ALA A 97 -9.60 -6.19 -15.22
CA ALA A 97 -11.05 -5.98 -15.31
C ALA A 97 -11.37 -4.85 -16.29
N LEU A 98 -10.73 -3.69 -16.12
CA LEU A 98 -10.90 -2.54 -17.02
C LEU A 98 -10.50 -2.87 -18.47
N GLN A 99 -9.45 -3.67 -18.66
CA GLN A 99 -9.03 -4.10 -20.00
C GLN A 99 -10.06 -5.00 -20.70
N SER A 100 -10.83 -5.77 -19.93
CA SER A 100 -11.92 -6.62 -20.43
C SER A 100 -13.25 -5.89 -20.62
N GLY A 101 -13.30 -4.57 -20.36
CA GLY A 101 -14.52 -3.78 -20.43
C GLY A 101 -15.38 -3.80 -19.16
N GLU A 102 -14.88 -4.42 -18.10
CA GLU A 102 -15.55 -4.49 -16.80
C GLU A 102 -15.21 -3.28 -15.91
N THR A 103 -15.90 -3.16 -14.79
CA THR A 103 -15.65 -2.08 -13.82
C THR A 103 -14.47 -2.40 -12.89
N ALA A 104 -13.90 -1.37 -12.26
CA ALA A 104 -12.84 -1.56 -11.27
C ALA A 104 -13.27 -2.36 -10.03
N LEU A 105 -14.57 -2.43 -9.74
CA LEU A 105 -15.12 -3.22 -8.63
C LEU A 105 -15.39 -4.68 -9.01
N GLU A 106 -15.28 -5.05 -10.28
CA GLU A 106 -15.54 -6.42 -10.73
C GLU A 106 -14.75 -7.48 -9.96
N PRO A 107 -13.46 -7.30 -9.59
CA PRO A 107 -12.77 -8.28 -8.76
C PRO A 107 -13.49 -8.64 -7.45
N ALA A 108 -14.32 -7.75 -6.88
CA ALA A 108 -15.07 -8.03 -5.66
C ALA A 108 -16.14 -9.12 -5.83
N SER A 109 -16.60 -9.39 -7.05
CA SER A 109 -17.53 -10.48 -7.34
C SER A 109 -16.85 -11.86 -7.35
N HIS A 110 -15.52 -11.89 -7.58
CA HIS A 110 -14.73 -13.13 -7.75
C HIS A 110 -13.90 -13.49 -6.51
N PHE A 111 -13.49 -12.51 -5.71
CA PHE A 111 -12.59 -12.73 -4.57
C PHE A 111 -13.23 -12.28 -3.25
N GLU A 112 -13.43 -13.23 -2.34
CA GLU A 112 -14.04 -12.97 -1.03
C GLU A 112 -13.25 -11.99 -0.15
N GLU A 113 -11.94 -11.83 -0.39
CA GLU A 113 -11.08 -10.92 0.36
C GLU A 113 -11.48 -9.44 0.22
N TYR A 114 -12.26 -9.11 -0.82
CA TYR A 114 -12.79 -7.76 -1.02
C TYR A 114 -14.12 -7.51 -0.33
N ARG A 115 -14.74 -8.53 0.28
CA ARG A 115 -15.97 -8.35 1.05
C ARG A 115 -15.73 -7.33 2.17
N ARG A 116 -16.46 -6.20 2.13
CA ARG A 116 -16.29 -5.02 3.01
C ARG A 116 -14.97 -4.25 2.82
N ARG A 117 -14.08 -4.68 1.92
CA ARG A 117 -12.79 -4.04 1.62
C ARG A 117 -12.70 -3.49 0.20
N GLU A 118 -13.84 -3.15 -0.40
CA GLU A 118 -13.92 -2.61 -1.77
C GLU A 118 -13.08 -1.35 -1.98
N PHE A 119 -12.84 -0.57 -0.91
CA PHE A 119 -11.97 0.60 -0.94
C PHE A 119 -10.57 0.29 -1.50
N ARG A 120 -10.07 -0.95 -1.35
CA ARG A 120 -8.79 -1.41 -1.91
C ARG A 120 -8.79 -1.35 -3.44
N LEU A 121 -9.88 -1.78 -4.06
CA LEU A 121 -10.06 -1.73 -5.52
C LEU A 121 -10.22 -0.29 -6.01
N THR A 122 -11.01 0.53 -5.32
CA THR A 122 -11.15 1.96 -5.64
C THR A 122 -9.83 2.71 -5.49
N ASN A 123 -9.01 2.33 -4.51
CA ASN A 123 -7.68 2.88 -4.31
C ASN A 123 -6.70 2.45 -5.40
N ALA A 124 -6.75 1.18 -5.81
CA ALA A 124 -5.97 0.67 -6.92
C ALA A 124 -6.31 1.40 -8.23
N GLU A 125 -7.60 1.56 -8.55
CA GLU A 125 -8.08 2.26 -9.75
C GLU A 125 -7.47 3.65 -9.94
N LYS A 126 -7.38 4.43 -8.86
CA LYS A 126 -6.84 5.81 -8.90
C LYS A 126 -5.39 5.92 -9.36
N ASN A 127 -4.61 4.84 -9.26
CA ASN A 127 -3.16 4.88 -9.42
C ASN A 127 -2.65 4.11 -10.65
N ILE A 128 -3.52 3.46 -11.42
CA ILE A 128 -3.13 2.54 -12.51
C ILE A 128 -3.23 3.14 -13.93
N HIS A 129 -3.61 4.41 -14.08
CA HIS A 129 -3.92 4.99 -15.39
C HIS A 129 -2.76 4.94 -16.40
N HIS A 130 -1.51 5.09 -15.96
CA HIS A 130 -0.31 5.00 -16.79
C HIS A 130 0.33 3.60 -16.82
N LEU A 131 -0.19 2.65 -16.04
CA LEU A 131 0.37 1.31 -15.95
C LEU A 131 -0.26 0.39 -16.98
N SER A 132 0.58 -0.34 -17.73
CA SER A 132 0.12 -1.45 -18.55
C SER A 132 0.01 -2.73 -17.72
N THR A 133 -0.81 -3.67 -18.17
CA THR A 133 -0.89 -5.02 -17.59
C THR A 133 0.47 -5.71 -17.58
N GLN A 134 1.30 -5.46 -18.60
CA GLN A 134 2.66 -6.00 -18.67
C GLN A 134 3.56 -5.40 -17.59
N MET A 135 3.53 -4.09 -17.36
CA MET A 135 4.30 -3.46 -16.28
C MET A 135 3.93 -4.04 -14.92
N LEU A 136 2.64 -4.21 -14.64
CA LEU A 136 2.18 -4.82 -13.39
C LEU A 136 2.63 -6.28 -13.24
N ARG A 137 2.68 -7.05 -14.33
CA ARG A 137 3.23 -8.42 -14.31
C ARG A 137 4.70 -8.42 -13.93
N ILE A 138 5.50 -7.55 -14.55
CA ILE A 138 6.93 -7.42 -14.23
C ILE A 138 7.11 -6.98 -12.77
N SER A 139 6.30 -6.04 -12.28
CA SER A 139 6.31 -5.62 -10.87
C SER A 139 6.04 -6.80 -9.93
N LEU A 140 5.07 -7.66 -10.25
CA LEU A 140 4.77 -8.85 -9.46
C LEU A 140 5.94 -9.86 -9.46
N ASP A 141 6.65 -10.01 -10.57
CA ASP A 141 7.87 -10.85 -10.63
C ASP A 141 8.98 -10.29 -9.74
N VAL A 142 9.19 -8.96 -9.72
CA VAL A 142 10.14 -8.30 -8.82
C VAL A 142 9.79 -8.54 -7.36
N LEU A 143 8.51 -8.39 -7.01
CA LEU A 143 8.00 -8.62 -5.65
C LEU A 143 8.15 -10.09 -5.22
N LEU A 144 7.91 -11.04 -6.14
CA LEU A 144 8.13 -12.47 -5.90
C LEU A 144 9.60 -12.77 -5.61
N GLN A 145 10.52 -12.22 -6.41
CA GLN A 145 11.95 -12.39 -6.17
C GLN A 145 12.39 -11.82 -4.81
N ALA A 146 11.85 -10.66 -4.44
CA ALA A 146 12.10 -10.06 -3.13
C ALA A 146 11.61 -10.97 -1.98
N ASP A 147 10.44 -11.58 -2.11
CA ASP A 147 9.88 -12.48 -1.10
C ASP A 147 10.75 -13.74 -0.91
N LEU A 148 11.23 -14.32 -2.01
CA LEU A 148 12.19 -15.44 -1.97
C LEU A 148 13.50 -15.04 -1.30
N ASN A 149 14.01 -13.84 -1.62
CA ASN A 149 15.26 -13.33 -1.06
C ASN A 149 15.14 -13.04 0.45
N LEU A 150 14.02 -12.47 0.91
CA LEU A 150 13.76 -12.23 2.34
C LEU A 150 13.63 -13.53 3.13
N LYS A 151 13.15 -14.61 2.51
CA LYS A 151 13.05 -15.94 3.13
C LYS A 151 14.39 -16.69 3.15
N SER A 152 15.43 -16.16 2.50
CA SER A 152 16.78 -16.72 2.52
C SER A 152 17.61 -16.11 3.66
N SER A 153 18.45 -16.92 4.31
CA SER A 153 19.07 -16.58 5.61
C SER A 153 20.28 -15.66 5.58
N ARG A 154 20.60 -15.00 4.44
CA ARG A 154 21.91 -14.32 4.26
C ARG A 154 21.87 -12.88 3.77
N THR A 155 20.70 -12.30 3.54
CA THR A 155 20.59 -10.99 2.87
C THR A 155 20.02 -9.93 3.81
N ASP A 156 20.60 -8.74 3.76
CA ASP A 156 20.07 -7.56 4.45
C ASP A 156 18.65 -7.26 3.95
N SER A 157 17.67 -7.38 4.85
CA SER A 157 16.26 -7.26 4.52
C SER A 157 15.85 -5.83 4.17
N GLU A 158 16.52 -4.83 4.73
CA GLU A 158 16.30 -3.43 4.39
C GLU A 158 16.78 -3.15 2.97
N LEU A 159 18.00 -3.61 2.65
CA LEU A 159 18.56 -3.49 1.29
C LEU A 159 17.68 -4.18 0.23
N ILE A 160 17.11 -5.35 0.54
CA ILE A 160 16.17 -6.02 -0.38
C ILE A 160 14.96 -5.12 -0.66
N LEU A 161 14.37 -4.52 0.37
CA LEU A 161 13.23 -3.63 0.20
C LEU A 161 13.60 -2.40 -0.62
N GLU A 162 14.71 -1.73 -0.32
CA GLU A 162 15.19 -0.57 -1.07
C GLU A 162 15.40 -0.88 -2.56
N GLN A 163 16.10 -1.99 -2.87
CA GLN A 163 16.29 -2.44 -4.24
C GLN A 163 14.98 -2.76 -4.93
N THR A 164 14.04 -3.39 -4.21
CA THR A 164 12.70 -3.68 -4.72
C THR A 164 11.96 -2.39 -5.09
N LEU A 165 11.97 -1.39 -4.21
CA LEU A 165 11.35 -0.09 -4.45
C LEU A 165 11.96 0.60 -5.68
N ALA A 166 13.29 0.62 -5.81
CA ALA A 166 13.98 1.20 -6.95
C ALA A 166 13.53 0.56 -8.28
N ARG A 167 13.49 -0.78 -8.33
CA ARG A 167 13.05 -1.51 -9.53
C ARG A 167 11.59 -1.25 -9.88
N LEU A 168 10.71 -1.23 -8.88
CA LEU A 168 9.31 -0.89 -9.08
C LEU A 168 9.12 0.52 -9.69
N MET A 169 9.94 1.49 -9.28
CA MET A 169 9.93 2.85 -9.87
C MET A 169 10.40 2.83 -11.34
N LEU A 170 11.47 2.11 -11.66
CA LEU A 170 11.97 1.98 -13.04
C LEU A 170 10.91 1.35 -13.96
N ILE A 171 10.22 0.32 -13.47
CA ILE A 171 9.11 -0.30 -14.19
C ILE A 171 7.98 0.71 -14.40
N ALA A 172 7.59 1.46 -13.36
CA ALA A 172 6.52 2.44 -13.45
C ALA A 172 6.83 3.59 -14.44
N ASN A 173 8.11 3.93 -14.62
CA ASN A 173 8.59 4.92 -15.59
C ASN A 173 8.78 4.34 -17.01
N GLY A 174 8.62 3.02 -17.21
CA GLY A 174 8.82 2.36 -18.49
C GLY A 174 10.30 2.12 -18.86
N GLU A 175 11.20 2.23 -17.89
CA GLU A 175 12.65 2.14 -18.06
C GLU A 175 13.19 0.71 -17.88
N GLU A 176 12.48 -0.16 -17.15
CA GLU A 176 12.83 -1.57 -16.98
C GLU A 176 11.99 -2.45 -17.92
N LYS A 177 12.63 -3.08 -18.91
CA LYS A 177 12.02 -4.08 -19.80
C LYS A 177 12.37 -5.47 -19.28
N SER A 178 11.42 -6.42 -19.31
CA SER A 178 11.70 -7.83 -19.05
C SER A 178 12.92 -8.28 -19.85
N ALA A 179 13.93 -8.80 -19.15
CA ALA A 179 15.04 -9.52 -19.73
C ALA A 179 14.56 -10.85 -20.33
#